data_AF-T1X5D9-F1
#
_entry.id   AF-T1X5D9-F1
#
_cell.length_a   1.000
_cell.length_b   1.000
_cell.length_c   1.000
_cell.angle_alpha   90.00
_cell.angle_beta   90.00
_cell.angle_gamma   90.00
#
_symmetry.space_group_name_H-M   'P 1'
#
loop_
_entity.id
_entity.type
_entity.pdbx_description
1 polymer ?
#
loop_
_entity_poly.entity_id
_entity_poly.type
_entity_poly.pdbx_seq_one_letter_code
_entity_poly.pdbx_strand_id
1 'polypeptide(L)'
;MENELSQSIYLSKEVWAAEIKGWSITDCTVRSRSFLYICLRQDVPDEQASKMWDHDILTKLFVLNLEKPGTTFGSRTLEGYNKPRIGVALKPLAQGLLVARNNDGQVSVLGGGGKFPDEFIDPGKVPMTYRVKTIDGFAYSVGGGRAIYKRTDIGKWTKVGEGFPQKDASSSQGFNDMDAFSANDMYAVGGHGDVWHFDGKAWKQMGFPSNVQLGTVTCAGDGKVYISGEGGSLWVGRESTWKSIYKGSSGILWNDAAWFDGQLWLSSDYQFRVWNGSELLPVTHKGELVSASGHMDVRDGLLGIASPTHVWTFDGQQWRTIVAPYLD
;
A
#
# COMPACT_ATOMS: atom_id res chain seq x y z
N MET A 1 -29.48 -13.57 -14.69
CA MET A 1 -28.97 -12.41 -13.94
C MET A 1 -27.50 -12.32 -14.29
N GLU A 2 -27.13 -11.34 -15.13
CA GLU A 2 -25.72 -11.06 -15.40
C GLU A 2 -25.05 -10.65 -14.08
N ASN A 3 -23.93 -11.29 -13.78
CA ASN A 3 -23.11 -10.98 -12.62
C ASN A 3 -22.67 -9.51 -12.74
N GLU A 4 -22.86 -8.63 -11.77
CA GLU A 4 -22.41 -7.23 -11.91
C GLU A 4 -20.88 -7.08 -11.98
N LEU A 5 -20.10 -8.14 -11.69
CA LEU A 5 -18.69 -8.21 -12.07
C LEU A 5 -18.47 -8.34 -13.59
N SER A 6 -19.53 -8.62 -14.35
CA SER A 6 -19.63 -8.50 -15.82
C SER A 6 -20.05 -7.10 -16.28
N GLN A 7 -20.04 -6.09 -15.40
CA GLN A 7 -20.07 -4.68 -15.84
C GLN A 7 -18.94 -4.43 -16.85
N SER A 8 -19.21 -3.57 -17.83
CA SER A 8 -18.21 -3.13 -18.79
C SER A 8 -16.96 -2.62 -18.07
N ILE A 9 -15.80 -3.16 -18.42
CA ILE A 9 -14.50 -2.71 -17.90
C ILE A 9 -14.39 -1.20 -18.12
N TYR A 10 -14.09 -0.46 -17.05
CA TYR A 10 -14.02 1.00 -17.11
C TYR A 10 -12.92 1.49 -18.06
N LEU A 11 -11.69 0.94 -17.94
CA LEU A 11 -10.58 1.26 -18.81
C LEU A 11 -10.85 0.76 -20.23
N SER A 12 -10.84 1.64 -21.23
CA SER A 12 -11.11 1.26 -22.62
C SER A 12 -10.15 0.17 -23.17
N LYS A 13 -10.62 -0.63 -24.13
CA LYS A 13 -9.82 -1.71 -24.76
C LYS A 13 -8.55 -1.18 -25.40
N GLU A 14 -8.63 0.00 -26.02
CA GLU A 14 -7.50 0.65 -26.69
C GLU A 14 -6.41 1.06 -25.67
N VAL A 15 -6.81 1.69 -24.56
CA VAL A 15 -5.86 2.07 -23.51
C VAL A 15 -5.32 0.85 -22.78
N TRP A 16 -6.15 -0.16 -22.51
CA TRP A 16 -5.68 -1.41 -21.93
C TRP A 16 -4.61 -2.07 -22.81
N ALA A 17 -4.86 -2.19 -24.12
CA ALA A 17 -3.92 -2.79 -25.06
C ALA A 17 -2.60 -2.01 -25.18
N ALA A 18 -2.64 -0.68 -25.09
CA ALA A 18 -1.46 0.18 -25.20
C ALA A 18 -0.66 0.30 -23.90
N GLU A 19 -1.34 0.38 -22.75
CA GLU A 19 -0.71 0.77 -21.48
C GLU A 19 -0.59 -0.36 -20.45
N ILE A 20 -1.45 -1.38 -20.53
CA ILE A 20 -1.55 -2.45 -19.52
C ILE A 20 -1.14 -3.80 -20.07
N LYS A 21 -1.43 -4.13 -21.32
CA LYS A 21 -1.06 -5.42 -21.92
C LYS A 21 0.47 -5.59 -21.91
N GLY A 22 0.95 -6.72 -21.40
CA GLY A 22 2.39 -7.00 -21.21
C GLY A 22 2.98 -6.38 -19.93
N TRP A 23 2.12 -5.98 -18.99
CA TRP A 23 2.49 -5.51 -17.67
C TRP A 23 1.67 -6.21 -16.59
N SER A 24 2.31 -6.52 -15.47
CA SER A 24 1.70 -7.02 -14.24
C SER A 24 1.48 -5.89 -13.26
N ILE A 25 0.28 -5.81 -12.70
CA ILE A 25 -0.05 -4.83 -11.65
C ILE A 25 0.46 -5.34 -10.31
N THR A 26 1.25 -4.53 -9.62
CA THR A 26 1.96 -4.93 -8.39
C THR A 26 1.60 -4.10 -7.17
N ASP A 27 0.86 -3.01 -7.34
CA ASP A 27 0.43 -2.15 -6.23
C ASP A 27 -0.69 -1.20 -6.69
N CYS A 28 -1.52 -0.71 -5.76
CA CYS A 28 -2.52 0.32 -6.04
C CYS A 28 -2.61 1.34 -4.88
N THR A 29 -2.96 2.59 -5.20
CA THR A 29 -3.22 3.62 -4.18
C THR A 29 -4.30 4.60 -4.65
N VAL A 30 -5.22 4.93 -3.75
CA VAL A 30 -6.36 5.81 -4.02
C VAL A 30 -5.97 7.23 -3.63
N ARG A 31 -5.94 8.22 -4.52
CA ARG A 31 -5.68 9.61 -4.10
C ARG A 31 -6.94 10.31 -3.57
N SER A 32 -8.07 10.03 -4.22
CA SER A 32 -9.41 10.53 -3.91
C SER A 32 -10.43 9.64 -4.63
N ARG A 33 -11.74 9.87 -4.47
CA ARG A 33 -12.77 9.12 -5.23
C ARG A 33 -12.57 9.21 -6.75
N SER A 34 -11.97 10.29 -7.21
CA SER A 34 -11.74 10.57 -8.63
C SER A 34 -10.42 10.02 -9.16
N PHE A 35 -9.47 9.60 -8.33
CA PHE A 35 -8.11 9.27 -8.80
C PHE A 35 -7.55 8.01 -8.16
N LEU A 36 -7.24 7.03 -9.01
CA LEU A 36 -6.59 5.78 -8.64
C LEU A 36 -5.26 5.64 -9.37
N TYR A 37 -4.21 5.29 -8.64
CA TYR A 37 -2.89 5.01 -9.16
C TYR A 37 -2.61 3.51 -9.06
N ILE A 38 -1.89 2.97 -10.03
CA ILE A 38 -1.39 1.59 -10.03
C ILE A 38 0.09 1.56 -10.40
N CYS A 39 0.79 0.60 -9.82
CA CYS A 39 2.17 0.26 -10.13
C CYS A 39 2.18 -0.93 -11.08
N LEU A 40 2.79 -0.75 -12.24
CA LEU A 40 2.92 -1.77 -13.26
C LEU A 40 4.38 -2.18 -13.38
N ARG A 41 4.62 -3.47 -13.52
CA ARG A 41 5.94 -4.07 -13.76
C ARG A 41 5.87 -4.81 -15.09
N GLN A 42 6.87 -4.62 -15.94
CA GLN A 42 6.89 -5.29 -17.24
C GLN A 42 6.79 -6.80 -17.04
N ASP A 43 5.92 -7.45 -17.81
CA ASP A 43 5.85 -8.90 -17.83
C ASP A 43 7.09 -9.44 -18.55
N VAL A 44 7.96 -10.07 -17.77
CA VAL A 44 9.19 -10.69 -18.25
C VAL A 44 9.05 -12.20 -18.04
N PRO A 45 9.28 -13.05 -19.07
CA PRO A 45 9.25 -14.50 -18.91
C PRO A 45 10.22 -14.96 -17.82
N ASP A 46 9.82 -15.96 -17.02
CA ASP A 46 10.56 -16.44 -15.85
C ASP A 46 12.04 -16.75 -16.13
N GLU A 47 12.34 -17.33 -17.30
CA GLU A 47 13.71 -17.65 -17.69
C GLU A 47 14.59 -16.39 -17.86
N GLN A 48 14.02 -15.32 -18.44
CA GLN A 48 14.70 -14.05 -18.57
C GLN A 48 14.77 -13.33 -17.22
N ALA A 49 13.66 -13.31 -16.47
CA ALA A 49 13.58 -12.67 -15.16
C ALA A 49 14.60 -13.26 -14.16
N SER A 50 14.86 -14.58 -14.22
CA SER A 50 15.84 -15.26 -13.37
C SER A 50 17.30 -14.77 -13.55
N LYS A 51 17.58 -14.07 -14.65
CA LYS A 51 18.91 -13.54 -15.01
C LYS A 51 19.01 -12.02 -14.80
N MET A 52 17.95 -11.39 -14.30
CA MET A 52 17.84 -9.95 -14.10
C MET A 52 17.86 -9.59 -12.61
N TRP A 53 18.35 -8.39 -12.30
CA TRP A 53 18.04 -7.77 -11.02
C TRP A 53 16.65 -7.14 -11.09
N ASP A 54 16.02 -6.98 -9.93
CA ASP A 54 14.67 -6.40 -9.88
C ASP A 54 14.63 -4.97 -10.48
N HIS A 55 15.68 -4.17 -10.32
CA HIS A 55 15.75 -2.84 -10.93
C HIS A 55 15.92 -2.82 -12.46
N ASP A 56 16.24 -3.96 -13.08
CA ASP A 56 16.32 -4.09 -14.54
C ASP A 56 14.93 -4.21 -15.18
N ILE A 57 13.91 -4.60 -14.41
CA ILE A 57 12.53 -4.73 -14.89
C ILE A 57 11.90 -3.33 -14.96
N LEU A 58 11.40 -2.95 -16.14
CA LEU A 58 10.73 -1.66 -16.32
C LEU A 58 9.54 -1.52 -15.38
N THR A 59 9.38 -0.32 -14.85
CA THR A 59 8.28 0.04 -13.97
C THR A 59 7.44 1.13 -14.63
N LYS A 60 6.12 1.09 -14.48
CA LYS A 60 5.25 2.16 -14.94
C LYS A 60 4.34 2.64 -13.80
N LEU A 61 4.36 3.94 -13.54
CA LEU A 61 3.36 4.61 -12.70
C LEU A 61 2.21 5.06 -13.60
N PHE A 62 1.01 4.59 -13.30
CA PHE A 62 -0.19 4.85 -14.09
C PHE A 62 -1.30 5.42 -13.21
N VAL A 63 -2.02 6.42 -13.70
CA VAL A 63 -3.14 7.06 -12.99
C VAL A 63 -4.37 7.16 -13.86
N LEU A 64 -5.52 6.86 -13.28
CA LEU A 64 -6.84 7.03 -13.88
C LEU A 64 -7.60 8.15 -13.20
N ASN A 65 -8.28 8.98 -13.99
CA ASN A 65 -9.33 9.85 -13.49
C ASN A 65 -10.68 9.13 -13.63
N LEU A 66 -11.23 8.61 -12.53
CA LEU A 66 -12.43 7.78 -12.45
C LEU A 66 -13.75 8.53 -12.71
N GLU A 67 -13.71 9.86 -12.84
CA GLU A 67 -14.85 10.74 -13.18
C GLU A 67 -14.94 11.07 -14.67
N LYS A 68 -13.93 10.65 -15.45
CA LYS A 68 -13.87 10.88 -16.90
C LYS A 68 -14.09 9.55 -17.64
N PRO A 69 -14.15 9.55 -18.97
CA PRO A 69 -14.13 8.29 -19.70
C PRO A 69 -12.82 7.53 -19.43
N GLY A 70 -12.84 6.19 -19.49
CA GLY A 70 -11.66 5.33 -19.34
C GLY A 70 -10.61 5.43 -20.45
N THR A 71 -10.59 6.56 -21.16
CA THR A 71 -9.53 7.03 -22.05
C THR A 71 -8.70 8.15 -21.42
N THR A 72 -9.08 8.66 -20.24
CA THR A 72 -8.39 9.75 -19.53
C THR A 72 -7.45 9.20 -18.46
N PHE A 73 -6.15 9.19 -18.78
CA PHE A 73 -5.10 8.66 -17.91
C PHE A 73 -3.82 9.50 -17.97
N GLY A 74 -2.91 9.25 -17.03
CA GLY A 74 -1.51 9.64 -17.13
C GLY A 74 -0.62 8.44 -16.87
N SER A 75 0.53 8.36 -17.55
CA SER A 75 1.49 7.28 -17.36
C SER A 75 2.92 7.78 -17.43
N ARG A 76 3.84 7.07 -16.77
CA ARG A 76 5.28 7.28 -16.87
C ARG A 76 6.00 5.94 -16.72
N THR A 77 6.70 5.51 -17.76
CA THR A 77 7.61 4.35 -17.72
C THR A 77 8.97 4.77 -17.18
N LEU A 78 9.57 3.92 -16.35
CA LEU A 78 10.72 4.19 -15.50
C LEU A 78 11.67 3.00 -15.49
N GLU A 79 12.96 3.28 -15.38
CA GLU A 79 14.07 2.33 -15.27
C GLU A 79 14.75 2.46 -13.91
N GLY A 80 15.37 1.38 -13.40
CA GLY A 80 16.19 1.43 -12.18
C GLY A 80 15.40 1.38 -10.85
N TYR A 81 14.07 1.23 -10.91
CA TYR A 81 13.22 1.18 -9.72
C TYR A 81 13.20 -0.23 -9.11
N ASN A 82 14.05 -0.45 -8.10
CA ASN A 82 14.09 -1.69 -7.33
C ASN A 82 12.88 -1.79 -6.37
N LYS A 83 12.12 -2.90 -6.44
CA LYS A 83 10.97 -3.24 -5.58
C LYS A 83 10.06 -2.04 -5.31
N PRO A 84 9.51 -1.42 -6.37
CA PRO A 84 8.81 -0.15 -6.27
C PRO A 84 7.54 -0.28 -5.43
N ARG A 85 7.23 0.79 -4.71
CA ARG A 85 5.97 0.95 -3.96
C ARG A 85 5.36 2.29 -4.28
N ILE A 86 4.04 2.36 -4.29
CA ILE A 86 3.33 3.61 -4.57
C ILE A 86 2.63 4.15 -3.34
N GLY A 87 2.35 5.45 -3.38
CA GLY A 87 1.53 6.13 -2.40
C GLY A 87 1.17 7.52 -2.90
N VAL A 88 0.51 8.30 -2.06
CA VAL A 88 0.05 9.64 -2.43
C VAL A 88 0.42 10.69 -1.38
N ALA A 89 0.68 11.90 -1.85
CA ALA A 89 0.68 13.11 -1.05
C ALA A 89 -0.55 13.95 -1.43
N LEU A 90 -1.18 14.60 -0.46
CA LEU A 90 -2.20 15.63 -0.68
C LEU A 90 -1.63 17.04 -0.46
N LYS A 91 -0.58 17.14 0.36
CA LYS A 91 0.14 18.37 0.69
C LYS A 91 1.62 18.25 0.29
N PRO A 92 2.25 19.36 -0.13
CA PRO A 92 1.62 20.67 -0.42
C PRO A 92 0.76 20.64 -1.70
N LEU A 93 0.89 19.58 -2.51
CA LEU A 93 0.14 19.38 -3.74
C LEU A 93 -0.27 17.91 -3.86
N ALA A 94 -1.49 17.68 -4.34
CA ALA A 94 -2.02 16.34 -4.55
C ALA A 94 -1.29 15.61 -5.69
N GLN A 95 -0.49 14.60 -5.36
CA GLN A 95 0.39 13.88 -6.29
C GLN A 95 0.47 12.39 -5.93
N GLY A 96 0.62 11.55 -6.94
CA GLY A 96 1.03 10.15 -6.76
C GLY A 96 2.54 10.05 -6.78
N LEU A 97 3.06 9.13 -5.99
CA LEU A 97 4.47 8.87 -5.78
C LEU A 97 4.74 7.41 -6.10
N LEU A 98 5.85 7.14 -6.78
CA LEU A 98 6.41 5.79 -6.93
C LEU A 98 7.83 5.82 -6.38
N VAL A 99 8.06 5.03 -5.34
CA VAL A 99 9.30 5.03 -4.55
C VAL A 99 10.06 3.73 -4.79
N ALA A 100 11.34 3.84 -5.12
CA ALA A 100 12.24 2.71 -5.20
C ALA A 100 12.82 2.34 -3.82
N ARG A 101 13.09 1.05 -3.63
CA ARG A 101 13.92 0.53 -2.53
C ARG A 101 15.37 0.41 -2.98
N ASN A 102 16.00 1.53 -3.26
CA ASN A 102 17.39 1.62 -3.70
C ASN A 102 18.20 2.57 -2.78
N ASN A 103 19.45 2.80 -3.15
CA ASN A 103 20.23 3.90 -2.60
C ASN A 103 19.48 5.22 -2.87
N ASP A 104 19.53 6.14 -1.94
CA ASP A 104 18.89 7.47 -1.93
C ASP A 104 17.36 7.45 -1.77
N GLY A 105 16.71 6.32 -2.06
CA GLY A 105 15.25 6.20 -2.06
C GLY A 105 14.62 7.08 -3.14
N GLN A 106 14.95 6.79 -4.40
CA GLN A 106 14.46 7.53 -5.56
C GLN A 106 12.92 7.54 -5.63
N VAL A 107 12.34 8.68 -5.97
CA VAL A 107 10.89 8.88 -6.07
C VAL A 107 10.52 9.54 -7.40
N SER A 108 9.66 8.89 -8.17
CA SER A 108 9.00 9.49 -9.33
C SER A 108 7.64 10.06 -8.93
N VAL A 109 7.31 11.23 -9.47
CA VAL A 109 6.10 11.99 -9.13
C VAL A 109 5.20 12.14 -10.36
N LEU A 110 3.92 11.79 -10.20
CA LEU A 110 2.90 11.90 -11.25
C LEU A 110 1.60 12.55 -10.75
N GLY A 111 1.07 13.49 -11.52
CA GLY A 111 -0.12 14.28 -11.18
C GLY A 111 0.25 15.69 -10.67
N GLY A 112 -0.75 16.44 -10.21
CA GLY A 112 -0.56 17.83 -9.76
C GLY A 112 -0.55 18.87 -10.88
N GLY A 113 -0.94 18.50 -12.11
CA GLY A 113 -1.10 19.44 -13.23
C GLY A 113 0.22 19.90 -13.89
N GLY A 114 1.35 19.28 -13.56
CA GLY A 114 2.66 19.66 -14.09
C GLY A 114 3.62 18.48 -14.21
N LYS A 115 4.82 18.76 -14.75
CA LYS A 115 5.95 17.84 -14.75
C LYS A 115 6.84 18.16 -13.55
N PHE A 116 7.21 17.14 -12.80
CA PHE A 116 8.07 17.25 -11.63
C PHE A 116 9.31 16.38 -11.85
N PRO A 117 10.49 16.87 -11.42
CA PRO A 117 11.70 16.05 -11.41
C PRO A 117 11.56 14.90 -10.41
N ASP A 118 12.46 13.92 -10.53
CA ASP A 118 12.59 12.88 -9.52
C ASP A 118 13.07 13.49 -8.19
N GLU A 119 12.62 12.89 -7.09
CA GLU A 119 13.03 13.23 -5.74
C GLU A 119 13.85 12.09 -5.12
N PHE A 120 14.48 12.37 -3.99
CA PHE A 120 15.28 11.41 -3.23
C PHE A 120 14.98 11.58 -1.75
N ILE A 121 14.69 10.47 -1.06
CA ILE A 121 14.25 10.48 0.35
C ILE A 121 15.41 10.79 1.30
N ASP A 122 16.57 10.16 1.09
CA ASP A 122 17.76 10.34 1.93
C ASP A 122 19.04 10.09 1.11
N PRO A 123 19.52 11.10 0.35
CA PRO A 123 20.69 10.97 -0.51
C PRO A 123 21.94 10.45 0.24
N GLY A 124 22.61 9.46 -0.34
CA GLY A 124 23.74 8.74 0.21
C GLY A 124 23.39 7.67 1.23
N LYS A 125 22.10 7.42 1.49
CA LYS A 125 21.60 6.42 2.46
C LYS A 125 20.65 5.43 1.79
N VAL A 126 20.23 4.40 2.52
CA VAL A 126 19.22 3.45 2.04
C VAL A 126 18.00 3.55 2.97
N PRO A 127 16.99 4.37 2.63
CA PRO A 127 15.73 4.46 3.39
C PRO A 127 14.99 3.13 3.53
N MET A 128 15.28 2.18 2.63
CA MET A 128 14.72 0.84 2.63
C MET A 128 13.18 0.83 2.69
N THR A 129 12.54 1.70 1.90
CA THR A 129 11.08 1.89 1.90
C THR A 129 10.33 0.58 1.62
N TYR A 130 9.48 0.18 2.57
CA TYR A 130 8.50 -0.90 2.44
C TYR A 130 7.10 -0.38 2.13
N ARG A 131 6.74 0.80 2.64
CA ARG A 131 5.43 1.44 2.44
C ARG A 131 5.52 2.95 2.29
N VAL A 132 4.54 3.52 1.59
CA VAL A 132 4.28 4.95 1.53
C VAL A 132 2.88 5.21 2.08
N LYS A 133 2.77 5.96 3.18
CA LYS A 133 1.50 6.22 3.86
C LYS A 133 1.15 7.69 3.81
N THR A 134 -0.14 8.01 3.68
CA THR A 134 -0.62 9.40 3.71
C THR A 134 -1.19 9.70 5.09
N ILE A 135 -0.55 10.59 5.85
CA ILE A 135 -0.99 10.98 7.19
C ILE A 135 -1.12 12.51 7.23
N ASP A 136 -2.30 13.01 7.63
CA ASP A 136 -2.67 14.43 7.60
C ASP A 136 -2.42 15.14 6.25
N GLY A 137 -2.49 14.36 5.18
CA GLY A 137 -2.24 14.78 3.80
C GLY A 137 -0.78 14.76 3.36
N PHE A 138 0.18 14.46 4.23
CA PHE A 138 1.59 14.32 3.84
C PHE A 138 1.93 12.86 3.56
N ALA A 139 2.84 12.62 2.61
CA ALA A 139 3.38 11.29 2.36
C ALA A 139 4.51 10.98 3.36
N TYR A 140 4.52 9.75 3.85
CA TYR A 140 5.55 9.20 4.72
C TYR A 140 6.13 7.94 4.07
N SER A 141 7.45 7.89 3.91
CA SER A 141 8.18 6.66 3.61
C SER A 141 8.46 5.92 4.91
N VAL A 142 8.20 4.62 4.92
CA VAL A 142 8.33 3.73 6.07
C VAL A 142 9.17 2.54 5.64
N GLY A 143 10.28 2.30 6.34
CA GLY A 143 11.31 1.39 5.88
C GLY A 143 11.98 0.54 6.96
N GLY A 144 12.89 -0.30 6.49
CA GLY A 144 13.77 -1.11 7.33
C GLY A 144 14.69 -0.26 8.20
N GLY A 145 15.30 -0.85 9.24
CA GLY A 145 16.21 -0.12 10.13
C GLY A 145 15.54 1.05 10.88
N ARG A 146 14.21 0.98 11.07
CA ARG A 146 13.37 2.01 11.69
C ARG A 146 13.49 3.37 11.02
N ALA A 147 13.61 3.36 9.70
CA ALA A 147 13.74 4.56 8.90
C ALA A 147 12.35 5.06 8.49
N ILE A 148 11.98 6.25 8.97
CA ILE A 148 10.73 6.93 8.62
C ILE A 148 11.06 8.35 8.16
N TYR A 149 10.49 8.75 7.03
CA TYR A 149 10.69 10.08 6.45
C TYR A 149 9.37 10.68 6.03
N LYS A 150 9.14 11.95 6.36
CA LYS A 150 7.99 12.74 5.93
C LYS A 150 8.38 13.61 4.74
N ARG A 151 7.61 13.57 3.66
CA ARG A 151 7.70 14.56 2.58
C ARG A 151 7.07 15.86 3.06
N THR A 152 7.89 16.84 3.44
CA THR A 152 7.44 18.12 3.99
C THR A 152 7.14 19.16 2.91
N ASP A 153 7.79 19.04 1.77
CA ASP A 153 7.57 19.83 0.56
C ASP A 153 7.90 18.98 -0.68
N ILE A 154 7.60 19.47 -1.88
CA ILE A 154 8.01 18.84 -3.13
C ILE A 154 9.54 18.75 -3.16
N GLY A 155 10.07 17.53 -3.32
CA GLY A 155 11.50 17.25 -3.30
C GLY A 155 12.15 17.25 -1.92
N LYS A 156 11.40 17.52 -0.83
CA LYS A 156 11.96 17.65 0.51
C LYS A 156 11.42 16.59 1.46
N TRP A 157 12.30 15.65 1.81
CA TRP A 157 12.04 14.62 2.81
C TRP A 157 12.77 14.94 4.11
N THR A 158 12.12 14.66 5.24
CA THR A 158 12.67 14.92 6.57
C THR A 158 12.50 13.67 7.42
N LYS A 159 13.59 13.20 8.02
CA LYS A 159 13.56 12.04 8.91
C LYS A 159 12.69 12.33 10.12
N VAL A 160 11.87 11.35 10.52
CA VAL A 160 11.03 11.39 11.72
C VAL A 160 11.45 10.22 12.60
N GLY A 161 12.50 10.44 13.41
CA GLY A 161 13.22 9.36 14.08
C GLY A 161 13.54 9.62 15.55
N GLU A 162 13.06 10.72 16.11
CA GLU A 162 13.21 11.10 17.51
C GLU A 162 12.70 9.97 18.40
N GLY A 163 13.51 9.50 19.34
CA GLY A 163 13.17 8.41 20.27
C GLY A 163 13.62 7.01 19.82
N PHE A 164 13.97 6.79 18.55
CA PHE A 164 14.57 5.52 18.16
C PHE A 164 15.99 5.37 18.77
N PRO A 165 16.36 4.19 19.25
CA PRO A 165 17.67 3.95 19.83
C PRO A 165 18.72 3.93 18.71
N GLN A 166 19.90 4.46 19.00
CA GLN A 166 21.06 4.25 18.14
C GLN A 166 21.60 2.84 18.40
N LYS A 167 21.23 1.91 17.52
CA LYS A 167 21.71 0.53 17.52
C LYS A 167 22.13 0.16 16.11
N ASP A 168 23.04 -0.80 16.00
CA ASP A 168 23.43 -1.38 14.73
C ASP A 168 22.21 -1.96 14.03
N ALA A 169 22.15 -1.77 12.70
CA ALA A 169 21.05 -2.28 11.89
C ALA A 169 21.00 -3.81 11.98
N SER A 170 19.84 -4.34 12.37
CA SER A 170 19.53 -5.78 12.34
C SER A 170 18.41 -6.03 11.33
N SER A 171 18.48 -7.15 10.61
CA SER A 171 17.39 -7.61 9.73
C SER A 171 16.10 -7.96 10.49
N SER A 172 16.16 -8.09 11.82
CA SER A 172 15.00 -8.32 12.68
C SER A 172 14.26 -7.05 13.10
N GLN A 173 14.75 -5.87 12.73
CA GLN A 173 14.22 -4.56 13.16
C GLN A 173 13.81 -3.68 11.98
N GLY A 174 12.88 -2.76 12.24
CA GLY A 174 12.34 -1.85 11.24
C GLY A 174 10.91 -2.18 10.85
N PHE A 175 10.38 -1.41 9.92
CA PHE A 175 8.94 -1.31 9.72
C PHE A 175 8.53 -1.82 8.36
N ASN A 176 7.51 -2.67 8.38
CA ASN A 176 6.79 -3.14 7.19
C ASN A 176 5.58 -2.25 6.91
N ASP A 177 5.01 -1.58 7.91
CA ASP A 177 3.85 -0.70 7.75
C ASP A 177 3.78 0.37 8.85
N MET A 178 2.99 1.41 8.61
CA MET A 178 2.66 2.46 9.55
C MET A 178 1.21 2.92 9.34
N ASP A 179 0.55 3.35 10.38
CA ASP A 179 -0.73 4.03 10.28
C ASP A 179 -0.92 5.02 11.44
N ALA A 180 -1.95 5.86 11.36
CA ALA A 180 -2.11 6.93 12.31
C ALA A 180 -3.57 7.32 12.57
N PHE A 181 -3.84 7.75 13.80
CA PHE A 181 -5.03 8.53 14.11
C PHE A 181 -4.82 10.01 13.76
N SER A 182 -3.58 10.49 13.85
CA SER A 182 -3.16 11.84 13.46
C SER A 182 -1.63 11.91 13.33
N ALA A 183 -1.07 13.02 12.85
CA ALA A 183 0.39 13.22 12.84
C ALA A 183 1.06 13.17 14.24
N ASN A 184 0.29 13.19 15.34
CA ASN A 184 0.80 13.10 16.71
C ASN A 184 0.40 11.78 17.43
N ASP A 185 -0.26 10.87 16.74
CA ASP A 185 -0.64 9.55 17.26
C ASP A 185 -0.50 8.54 16.11
N MET A 186 0.72 8.01 15.97
CA MET A 186 1.10 7.11 14.87
C MET A 186 1.66 5.80 15.41
N TYR A 187 1.39 4.70 14.73
CA TYR A 187 1.94 3.38 15.04
C TYR A 187 2.73 2.86 13.84
N ALA A 188 3.93 2.35 14.09
CA ALA A 188 4.76 1.68 13.10
C ALA A 188 5.08 0.26 13.56
N VAL A 189 4.97 -0.70 12.64
CA VAL A 189 5.16 -2.13 12.94
C VAL A 189 6.01 -2.82 11.90
N GLY A 190 6.73 -3.85 12.32
CA GLY A 190 7.47 -4.72 11.43
C GLY A 190 8.37 -5.66 12.22
N GLY A 191 9.42 -6.15 11.57
CA GLY A 191 10.38 -7.06 12.19
C GLY A 191 9.70 -8.23 12.89
N HIS A 192 10.33 -8.73 13.95
CA HIS A 192 9.77 -9.76 14.83
C HIS A 192 9.26 -9.09 16.11
N GLY A 193 8.00 -8.63 16.09
CA GLY A 193 7.40 -7.91 17.22
C GLY A 193 7.89 -6.46 17.43
N ASP A 194 8.40 -5.79 16.38
CA ASP A 194 8.90 -4.41 16.49
C ASP A 194 7.74 -3.41 16.36
N VAL A 195 7.09 -3.08 17.49
CA VAL A 195 5.95 -2.15 17.56
C VAL A 195 6.37 -0.84 18.21
N TRP A 196 6.10 0.27 17.55
CA TRP A 196 6.44 1.61 18.02
C TRP A 196 5.25 2.55 17.94
N HIS A 197 5.17 3.46 18.89
CA HIS A 197 4.15 4.51 18.97
C HIS A 197 4.80 5.89 19.02
N PHE A 198 4.33 6.82 18.18
CA PHE A 198 4.74 8.22 18.18
C PHE A 198 3.68 9.07 18.86
N ASP A 199 4.09 9.83 19.88
CA ASP A 199 3.20 10.66 20.71
C ASP A 199 3.17 12.16 20.30
N GLY A 200 3.64 12.48 19.09
CA GLY A 200 3.81 13.85 18.62
C GLY A 200 5.18 14.45 18.94
N LYS A 201 5.98 13.80 19.80
CA LYS A 201 7.31 14.27 20.17
C LYS A 201 8.38 13.23 19.89
N ALA A 202 8.14 11.98 20.27
CA ALA A 202 9.11 10.91 20.10
C ALA A 202 8.44 9.55 19.93
N TRP A 203 9.14 8.67 19.23
CA TRP A 203 8.81 7.26 19.13
C TRP A 203 9.19 6.53 20.43
N LYS A 204 8.29 5.68 20.90
CA LYS A 204 8.49 4.79 22.05
C LYS A 204 8.21 3.36 21.63
N GLN A 205 9.07 2.44 22.05
CA GLN A 205 8.84 1.02 21.81
C GLN A 205 7.69 0.55 22.68
N MET A 206 6.70 -0.09 22.07
CA MET A 206 5.59 -0.71 22.78
C MET A 206 5.90 -2.18 22.99
N GLY A 207 5.67 -2.68 24.21
CA GLY A 207 5.82 -4.10 24.49
C GLY A 207 4.82 -4.90 23.67
N PHE A 208 5.28 -5.92 22.96
CA PHE A 208 4.43 -6.83 22.17
C PHE A 208 4.56 -8.27 22.71
N PRO A 209 3.45 -8.98 22.99
CA PRO A 209 3.47 -10.26 23.70
C PRO A 209 3.86 -11.46 22.81
N SER A 210 4.49 -11.21 21.66
CA SER A 210 4.88 -12.22 20.67
C SER A 210 6.12 -11.77 19.92
N ASN A 211 6.80 -12.71 19.25
CA ASN A 211 7.95 -12.45 18.39
C ASN A 211 7.69 -12.85 16.93
N VAL A 212 6.41 -12.90 16.53
CA VAL A 212 6.02 -13.18 15.14
C VAL A 212 6.44 -12.03 14.22
N GLN A 213 6.67 -12.35 12.94
CA GLN A 213 6.87 -11.30 11.96
C GLN A 213 5.60 -10.47 11.79
N LEU A 214 5.70 -9.14 11.90
CA LEU A 214 4.55 -8.23 11.74
C LEU A 214 4.46 -7.71 10.31
N GLY A 215 3.24 -7.67 9.76
CA GLY A 215 2.97 -7.29 8.38
C GLY A 215 2.37 -5.89 8.26
N THR A 216 1.19 -5.70 8.84
CA THR A 216 0.38 -4.48 8.67
C THR A 216 -0.05 -3.88 10.00
N VAL A 217 -0.33 -2.58 10.00
CA VAL A 217 -0.97 -1.88 11.12
C VAL A 217 -2.08 -0.97 10.61
N THR A 218 -3.20 -0.95 11.34
CA THR A 218 -4.36 -0.12 11.01
C THR A 218 -4.86 0.59 12.27
N CYS A 219 -4.88 1.92 12.26
CA CYS A 219 -5.52 2.76 13.26
C CYS A 219 -6.99 2.93 12.88
N ALA A 220 -7.86 2.11 13.47
CA ALA A 220 -9.24 1.95 13.05
C ALA A 220 -10.16 3.05 13.58
N GLY A 221 -11.27 3.29 12.87
CA GLY A 221 -12.29 4.28 13.27
C GLY A 221 -13.01 3.95 14.57
N ASP A 222 -12.87 2.74 15.12
CA ASP A 222 -13.40 2.35 16.42
C ASP A 222 -12.44 2.70 17.59
N GLY A 223 -11.35 3.41 17.30
CA GLY A 223 -10.35 3.85 18.28
C GLY A 223 -9.29 2.81 18.63
N LYS A 224 -9.32 1.62 18.01
CA LYS A 224 -8.34 0.56 18.27
C LYS A 224 -7.25 0.51 17.20
N VAL A 225 -6.13 -0.10 17.55
CA VAL A 225 -5.06 -0.43 16.60
C VAL A 225 -5.09 -1.92 16.33
N TYR A 226 -5.15 -2.28 15.06
CA TYR A 226 -5.09 -3.65 14.59
C TYR A 226 -3.72 -3.91 13.98
N ILE A 227 -3.07 -4.99 14.38
CA ILE A 227 -1.77 -5.42 13.84
C ILE A 227 -1.93 -6.81 13.27
N SER A 228 -1.49 -7.01 12.03
CA SER A 228 -1.42 -8.32 11.42
C SER A 228 0.01 -8.86 11.38
N GLY A 229 0.16 -10.17 11.39
CA GLY A 229 1.48 -10.81 11.31
C GLY A 229 1.43 -12.20 10.68
N GLU A 230 2.57 -12.88 10.74
CA GLU A 230 2.73 -14.26 10.27
C GLU A 230 1.67 -15.18 10.91
N GLY A 231 1.28 -16.24 10.21
CA GLY A 231 0.13 -17.05 10.60
C GLY A 231 -1.19 -16.47 10.08
N GLY A 232 -1.19 -15.30 9.44
CA GLY A 232 -2.38 -14.46 9.30
C GLY A 232 -2.89 -13.98 10.66
N SER A 233 -2.04 -13.95 11.69
CA SER A 233 -2.44 -13.56 13.05
C SER A 233 -2.94 -12.13 13.11
N LEU A 234 -3.93 -11.86 13.96
CA LEU A 234 -4.43 -10.52 14.24
C LEU A 234 -4.38 -10.23 15.73
N TRP A 235 -3.96 -9.01 16.00
CA TRP A 235 -3.84 -8.44 17.34
C TRP A 235 -4.61 -7.12 17.37
N VAL A 236 -5.21 -6.83 18.51
CA VAL A 236 -5.88 -5.56 18.75
C VAL A 236 -5.43 -4.98 20.07
N GLY A 237 -5.29 -3.66 20.14
CA GLY A 237 -4.96 -2.96 21.37
C GLY A 237 -4.63 -1.50 21.12
N ARG A 238 -4.08 -0.87 22.15
CA ARG A 238 -3.42 0.45 22.10
C ARG A 238 -2.16 0.34 22.95
N GLU A 239 -1.12 1.11 22.60
CA GLU A 239 0.13 1.18 23.38
C GLU A 239 0.70 -0.22 23.70
N SER A 240 0.75 -0.66 24.95
CA SER A 240 1.28 -1.98 25.35
C SER A 240 0.19 -2.97 25.80
N THR A 241 -1.05 -2.84 25.29
CA THR A 241 -2.22 -3.65 25.71
C THR A 241 -2.68 -4.71 24.69
N TRP A 242 -1.76 -5.19 23.86
CA TRP A 242 -2.09 -6.06 22.73
C TRP A 242 -2.73 -7.41 23.13
N LYS A 243 -3.82 -7.75 22.46
CA LYS A 243 -4.52 -9.03 22.60
C LYS A 243 -4.61 -9.72 21.24
N SER A 244 -4.20 -10.99 21.16
CA SER A 244 -4.46 -11.82 19.98
C SER A 244 -5.96 -12.09 19.88
N ILE A 245 -6.54 -11.76 18.73
CA ILE A 245 -7.96 -11.99 18.42
C ILE A 245 -8.17 -13.03 17.32
N TYR A 246 -7.12 -13.32 16.56
CA TYR A 246 -7.14 -14.36 15.56
C TYR A 246 -5.74 -14.95 15.39
N LYS A 247 -5.68 -16.26 15.21
CA LYS A 247 -4.47 -16.99 14.86
C LYS A 247 -4.81 -17.94 13.72
N GLY A 248 -4.35 -17.62 12.52
CA GLY A 248 -4.47 -18.54 11.40
C GLY A 248 -3.33 -19.57 11.39
N SER A 249 -3.26 -20.33 10.32
CA SER A 249 -2.29 -21.41 10.10
C SER A 249 -1.33 -21.15 8.93
N SER A 250 -1.43 -20.00 8.27
CA SER A 250 -0.68 -19.69 7.03
C SER A 250 0.63 -18.96 7.31
N GLY A 251 1.75 -19.37 6.72
CA GLY A 251 3.01 -18.61 6.79
C GLY A 251 3.01 -17.29 6.00
N ILE A 252 1.92 -16.98 5.29
CA ILE A 252 1.82 -15.82 4.38
C ILE A 252 1.34 -14.60 5.16
N LEU A 253 2.03 -13.47 5.00
CA LEU A 253 1.63 -12.18 5.54
C LEU A 253 0.47 -11.59 4.75
N TRP A 254 -0.34 -10.78 5.41
CA TRP A 254 -1.24 -9.87 4.70
C TRP A 254 -0.40 -8.83 3.96
N ASN A 255 -0.78 -8.56 2.72
CA ASN A 255 -0.19 -7.46 1.96
C ASN A 255 -0.63 -6.16 2.59
N ASP A 256 -1.94 -5.92 2.68
CA ASP A 256 -2.50 -4.67 3.18
C ASP A 256 -3.69 -4.95 4.11
N ALA A 257 -3.87 -4.08 5.10
CA ALA A 257 -5.06 -4.02 5.93
C ALA A 257 -5.51 -2.57 6.07
N ALA A 258 -6.82 -2.34 5.99
CA ALA A 258 -7.39 -1.01 6.04
C ALA A 258 -8.74 -1.02 6.76
N TRP A 259 -9.02 0.06 7.49
CA TRP A 259 -10.35 0.28 8.06
C TRP A 259 -11.24 0.92 7.00
N PHE A 260 -12.33 0.26 6.66
CA PHE A 260 -13.28 0.73 5.67
C PHE A 260 -14.68 0.31 6.04
N ASP A 261 -15.62 1.26 5.97
CA ASP A 261 -17.04 1.03 6.25
C ASP A 261 -17.30 0.31 7.59
N GLY A 262 -16.62 0.78 8.64
CA GLY A 262 -16.77 0.25 9.99
C GLY A 262 -16.17 -1.13 10.25
N GLN A 263 -15.37 -1.66 9.32
CA GLN A 263 -14.75 -2.98 9.45
C GLN A 263 -13.27 -2.96 9.05
N LEU A 264 -12.52 -3.96 9.51
CA LEU A 264 -11.13 -4.17 9.08
C LEU A 264 -11.11 -5.11 7.87
N TRP A 265 -10.62 -4.60 6.75
CA TRP A 265 -10.45 -5.33 5.49
C TRP A 265 -8.99 -5.73 5.34
N LEU A 266 -8.74 -6.92 4.80
CA LEU A 266 -7.40 -7.47 4.61
C LEU A 266 -7.27 -8.13 3.24
N SER A 267 -6.16 -7.88 2.56
CA SER A 267 -5.82 -8.51 1.30
C SER A 267 -4.43 -9.14 1.33
N SER A 268 -4.28 -10.27 0.66
CA SER A 268 -3.01 -10.93 0.33
C SER A 268 -3.08 -11.41 -1.11
N ASP A 269 -2.01 -12.00 -1.62
CA ASP A 269 -1.98 -12.54 -2.99
C ASP A 269 -3.06 -13.62 -3.24
N TYR A 270 -3.58 -14.24 -2.17
CA TYR A 270 -4.51 -15.37 -2.25
C TYR A 270 -5.85 -15.13 -1.58
N GLN A 271 -5.99 -14.11 -0.75
CA GLN A 271 -7.17 -13.92 0.08
C GLN A 271 -7.61 -12.46 0.13
N PHE A 272 -8.92 -12.27 0.17
CA PHE A 272 -9.55 -10.99 0.48
C PHE A 272 -10.64 -11.22 1.52
N ARG A 273 -10.45 -10.62 2.70
CA ARG A 273 -11.21 -10.93 3.91
C ARG A 273 -11.66 -9.67 4.63
N VAL A 274 -12.72 -9.81 5.41
CA VAL A 274 -13.18 -8.81 6.36
C VAL A 274 -13.26 -9.42 7.76
N TRP A 275 -12.81 -8.68 8.76
CA TRP A 275 -12.97 -9.03 10.16
C TRP A 275 -14.31 -8.49 10.68
N ASN A 276 -15.21 -9.38 11.09
CA ASN A 276 -16.54 -9.02 11.58
C ASN A 276 -16.61 -8.80 13.10
N GLY A 277 -15.48 -8.87 13.82
CA GLY A 277 -15.43 -8.83 15.28
C GLY A 277 -15.14 -10.18 15.94
N SER A 278 -15.37 -11.29 15.25
CA SER A 278 -15.12 -12.65 15.76
C SER A 278 -14.30 -13.54 14.83
N GLU A 279 -14.46 -13.40 13.52
CA GLU A 279 -13.79 -14.24 12.52
C GLU A 279 -13.45 -13.46 11.24
N LEU A 280 -12.53 -14.04 10.45
CA LEU A 280 -12.19 -13.55 9.11
C LEU A 280 -13.10 -14.20 8.07
N LEU A 281 -14.01 -13.41 7.51
CA LEU A 281 -14.95 -13.85 6.50
C LEU A 281 -14.46 -13.53 5.08
N PRO A 282 -14.77 -14.36 4.08
CA PRO A 282 -14.63 -13.96 2.69
C PRO A 282 -15.51 -12.75 2.40
N VAL A 283 -15.02 -11.83 1.58
CA VAL A 283 -15.83 -10.70 1.13
C VAL A 283 -16.89 -11.21 0.16
N THR A 284 -18.16 -10.89 0.45
CA THR A 284 -19.28 -11.17 -0.45
C THR A 284 -20.01 -9.88 -0.82
N HIS A 285 -20.60 -9.86 -2.00
CA HIS A 285 -21.46 -8.78 -2.46
C HIS A 285 -22.72 -9.37 -3.09
N LYS A 286 -23.90 -8.97 -2.60
CA LYS A 286 -25.20 -9.50 -3.05
C LYS A 286 -25.29 -11.04 -3.03
N GLY A 287 -24.63 -11.67 -2.05
CA GLY A 287 -24.61 -13.13 -1.88
C GLY A 287 -23.55 -13.87 -2.70
N GLU A 288 -22.78 -13.17 -3.54
CA GLU A 288 -21.70 -13.76 -4.34
C GLU A 288 -20.32 -13.44 -3.75
N LEU A 289 -19.36 -14.34 -3.94
CA LEU A 289 -17.97 -14.14 -3.52
C LEU A 289 -17.30 -13.07 -4.40
N VAL A 290 -16.64 -12.10 -3.77
CA VAL A 290 -15.77 -11.15 -4.47
C VAL A 290 -14.38 -11.76 -4.58
N SER A 291 -14.05 -12.28 -5.76
CA SER A 291 -12.75 -12.93 -6.05
C SER A 291 -11.60 -11.95 -6.30
N ALA A 292 -11.45 -10.94 -5.43
CA ALA A 292 -10.33 -10.01 -5.45
C ALA A 292 -9.16 -10.52 -4.58
N SER A 293 -7.95 -10.05 -4.85
CA SER A 293 -6.74 -10.33 -4.08
C SER A 293 -5.65 -9.30 -4.39
N GLY A 294 -4.48 -9.43 -3.77
CA GLY A 294 -3.30 -8.61 -4.01
C GLY A 294 -3.17 -7.43 -3.06
N HIS A 295 -2.97 -6.24 -3.60
CA HIS A 295 -2.69 -5.01 -2.85
C HIS A 295 -3.90 -4.09 -2.78
N MET A 296 -4.08 -3.40 -1.65
CA MET A 296 -5.27 -2.58 -1.37
C MET A 296 -4.92 -1.23 -0.73
N ASP A 297 -5.71 -0.21 -1.03
CA ASP A 297 -5.68 1.09 -0.36
C ASP A 297 -7.09 1.68 -0.24
N VAL A 298 -7.30 2.52 0.78
CA VAL A 298 -8.59 3.13 1.11
C VAL A 298 -8.41 4.60 1.37
N ARG A 299 -9.18 5.45 0.68
CA ARG A 299 -9.24 6.89 0.96
C ARG A 299 -10.47 7.52 0.37
N ASP A 300 -10.97 8.55 1.04
CA ASP A 300 -12.10 9.35 0.55
C ASP A 300 -13.36 8.48 0.30
N GLY A 301 -13.58 7.45 1.14
CA GLY A 301 -14.70 6.52 0.99
C GLY A 301 -14.62 5.60 -0.23
N LEU A 302 -13.43 5.42 -0.82
CA LEU A 302 -13.19 4.49 -1.91
C LEU A 302 -12.10 3.48 -1.52
N LEU A 303 -12.43 2.20 -1.61
CA LEU A 303 -11.48 1.09 -1.53
C LEU A 303 -11.03 0.74 -2.95
N GLY A 304 -9.73 0.74 -3.20
CA GLY A 304 -9.12 0.18 -4.40
C GLY A 304 -8.39 -1.12 -4.06
N ILE A 305 -8.54 -2.14 -4.89
CA ILE A 305 -7.81 -3.40 -4.75
C ILE A 305 -7.32 -3.87 -6.12
N ALA A 306 -6.08 -4.34 -6.16
CA ALA A 306 -5.40 -4.74 -7.39
C ALA A 306 -4.70 -6.08 -7.25
N SER A 307 -5.01 -6.97 -8.19
CA SER A 307 -4.28 -8.20 -8.47
C SER A 307 -3.42 -8.01 -9.73
N PRO A 308 -2.54 -8.97 -10.10
CA PRO A 308 -1.66 -8.84 -11.27
C PRO A 308 -2.34 -8.45 -12.59
N THR A 309 -3.61 -8.78 -12.76
CA THR A 309 -4.33 -8.57 -14.03
C THR A 309 -5.60 -7.72 -13.89
N HIS A 310 -6.05 -7.46 -12.65
CA HIS A 310 -7.32 -6.79 -12.40
C HIS A 310 -7.20 -5.68 -11.35
N VAL A 311 -8.03 -4.66 -11.50
CA VAL A 311 -8.20 -3.60 -10.52
C VAL A 311 -9.69 -3.38 -10.32
N TRP A 312 -10.11 -3.36 -9.07
CA TRP A 312 -11.48 -3.05 -8.70
C TRP A 312 -11.53 -1.89 -7.73
N THR A 313 -12.67 -1.20 -7.72
CA THR A 313 -12.99 -0.24 -6.67
C THR A 313 -14.33 -0.55 -6.04
N PHE A 314 -14.46 -0.27 -4.75
CA PHE A 314 -15.69 -0.38 -3.98
C PHE A 314 -15.93 0.90 -3.19
N ASP A 315 -17.12 1.47 -3.31
CA ASP A 315 -17.47 2.75 -2.65
C ASP A 315 -18.35 2.59 -1.40
N GLY A 316 -18.46 1.35 -0.89
CA GLY A 316 -19.36 0.98 0.20
C GLY A 316 -20.72 0.46 -0.29
N GLN A 317 -21.07 0.71 -1.55
CA GLN A 317 -22.35 0.27 -2.13
C GLN A 317 -22.18 -0.57 -3.39
N GLN A 318 -21.27 -0.19 -4.28
CA GLN A 318 -21.12 -0.83 -5.59
C GLN A 318 -19.66 -1.13 -5.91
N TRP A 319 -19.44 -2.32 -6.47
CA TRP A 319 -18.17 -2.71 -7.07
C TRP A 319 -18.10 -2.23 -8.52
N ARG A 320 -16.92 -1.79 -8.94
CA ARG A 320 -16.62 -1.46 -10.33
C ARG A 320 -15.34 -2.17 -10.76
N THR A 321 -15.37 -2.82 -11.92
CA THR A 321 -14.17 -3.34 -12.59
C THR A 321 -13.46 -2.20 -13.31
N ILE A 322 -12.31 -1.78 -12.79
CA ILE A 322 -11.55 -0.66 -13.33
C ILE A 322 -10.64 -1.10 -14.46
N VAL A 323 -9.88 -2.17 -14.22
CA VAL A 323 -8.97 -2.80 -15.19
C VAL A 323 -9.23 -4.30 -15.16
N ALA A 324 -9.32 -4.92 -16.33
CA ALA A 324 -9.33 -6.36 -16.52
C ALA A 324 -8.84 -6.68 -17.94
N PRO A 325 -8.37 -7.91 -18.21
CA PRO A 325 -8.04 -8.32 -19.56
C PRO A 325 -9.26 -8.29 -20.48
N TYR A 326 -9.10 -7.75 -21.68
CA TYR A 326 -10.06 -7.94 -22.75
C TYR A 326 -9.75 -9.28 -23.43
N LEU A 327 -10.66 -10.24 -23.29
CA LEU A 327 -10.61 -11.46 -24.07
C LEU A 327 -11.01 -11.11 -25.52
N ASP A 328 -10.25 -11.62 -26.47
CA ASP A 328 -10.58 -11.54 -27.90
C ASP A 328 -11.65 -12.58 -28.27
#